data_AF-A0AAW4L3E1-F1
#
_entry.id   AF-A0AAW4L3E1-F1
#
_cell.length_a   1.000
_cell.length_b   1.000
_cell.length_c   1.000
_cell.angle_alpha   90.00
_cell.angle_beta   90.00
_cell.angle_gamma   90.00
#
_symmetry.space_group_name_H-M   'P 1'
#
loop_
_entity.id
_entity.type
_entity.pdbx_description
1 polymer ?
#
loop_
_entity_poly.entity_id
_entity_poly.type
_entity_poly.pdbx_seq_one_letter_code
_entity_poly.pdbx_strand_id
1 'polypeptide(L)'
;MNRSLWISTGTIGSAHIICCHFGVTWLHFIPDRRCTVAHARAEERIPARMPTAVYDRVVEAAQAVGATLNQFLVQSALEKANEILEQERVIKLSAHAAKTVFDLMDNPPVPNEQLKAAMKRREKALCPK
;
A
#
# COMPACT_ATOMS: atom_id res chain seq x y z
N MET A 1 57.82 18.95 2.56
CA MET A 1 56.81 18.79 1.49
C MET A 1 57.21 17.60 0.62
N ASN A 2 56.84 16.37 1.00
CA ASN A 2 56.98 15.21 0.11
C ASN A 2 56.00 14.12 0.58
N ARG A 3 55.14 13.69 -0.34
CA ARG A 3 54.06 12.71 -0.14
C ARG A 3 54.66 11.30 -0.24
N SER A 4 54.76 10.61 0.89
CA SER A 4 55.14 9.20 0.92
C SER A 4 53.90 8.34 0.71
N LEU A 5 53.88 7.70 -0.45
CA LEU A 5 53.01 6.61 -0.87
C LEU A 5 53.01 5.48 0.17
N TRP A 6 51.85 5.11 0.73
CA TRP A 6 51.69 3.82 1.41
C TRP A 6 50.44 3.13 0.89
N ILE A 7 50.66 2.10 0.08
CA ILE A 7 49.66 1.12 -0.36
C ILE A 7 49.78 -0.03 0.64
N SER A 8 48.79 -0.22 1.51
CA SER A 8 48.67 -1.46 2.27
C SER A 8 47.66 -2.35 1.55
N THR A 9 48.17 -3.38 0.88
CA THR A 9 47.40 -4.46 0.28
C THR A 9 46.97 -5.43 1.37
N GLY A 10 45.68 -5.37 1.74
CA GLY A 10 45.02 -6.38 2.55
C GLY A 10 44.05 -7.19 1.70
N THR A 11 44.38 -8.45 1.44
CA THR A 11 43.52 -9.41 0.72
C THR A 11 42.66 -10.16 1.73
N ILE A 12 41.34 -9.94 1.70
CA ILE A 12 40.36 -10.82 2.34
C ILE A 12 39.33 -11.19 1.29
N GLY A 13 38.98 -12.48 1.25
CA GLY A 13 38.23 -13.15 0.20
C GLY A 13 36.99 -12.41 -0.33
N SER A 14 36.93 -12.46 -1.67
CA SER A 14 35.76 -12.36 -2.55
C SER A 14 35.08 -11.01 -2.75
N ALA A 15 35.84 -9.92 -2.75
CA ALA A 15 35.46 -8.72 -3.53
C ALA A 15 36.73 -8.01 -4.03
N HIS A 16 37.14 -8.29 -5.27
CA HIS A 16 38.09 -7.43 -5.96
C HIS A 16 37.39 -6.12 -6.32
N ILE A 17 37.53 -5.09 -5.47
CA ILE A 17 37.22 -3.72 -5.87
C ILE A 17 38.39 -3.24 -6.73
N ILE A 18 38.30 -3.55 -8.03
CA ILE A 18 39.10 -2.85 -9.03
C ILE A 18 38.43 -1.49 -9.22
N CYS A 19 39.01 -0.46 -8.60
CA CYS A 19 38.63 0.92 -8.84
C CYS A 19 39.19 1.33 -10.22
N CYS A 20 38.49 0.99 -11.29
CA CYS A 20 38.75 1.54 -12.62
C CYS A 20 38.14 2.95 -12.69
N HIS A 21 39.00 3.96 -12.67
CA HIS A 21 38.62 5.31 -13.09
C HIS A 21 38.56 5.33 -14.62
N PHE A 22 37.36 5.19 -15.18
CA PHE A 22 37.06 5.48 -16.58
C PHE A 22 35.80 6.36 -16.54
N GLY A 23 35.89 7.66 -16.82
CA GLY A 23 36.21 8.14 -18.16
C GLY A 23 34.90 8.16 -18.95
N VAL A 24 34.27 9.33 -18.97
CA VAL A 24 32.97 9.67 -19.58
C VAL A 24 32.73 9.07 -20.97
N THR A 25 31.44 8.90 -21.28
CA THR A 25 30.78 8.78 -22.60
C THR A 25 30.42 7.36 -23.04
N TRP A 26 29.18 6.94 -22.74
CA TRP A 26 28.39 6.07 -23.63
C TRP A 26 26.91 6.41 -23.54
N LEU A 27 26.33 6.59 -24.73
CA LEU A 27 24.94 6.84 -25.05
C LEU A 27 24.15 5.52 -24.90
N HIS A 28 22.88 5.62 -24.44
CA HIS A 28 21.86 4.56 -24.53
C HIS A 28 22.12 3.25 -23.77
N PHE A 29 21.85 3.28 -22.46
CA PHE A 29 21.33 2.11 -21.75
C PHE A 29 20.01 2.53 -21.09
N ILE A 30 18.89 2.29 -21.77
CA ILE A 30 17.57 2.36 -21.16
C ILE A 30 17.29 0.93 -20.67
N PRO A 31 17.52 0.60 -19.38
CA PRO A 31 16.92 -0.60 -18.84
C PRO A 31 15.41 -0.35 -18.80
N ASP A 32 14.68 -1.10 -19.61
CA ASP A 32 13.24 -1.25 -19.50
C ASP A 32 12.92 -1.61 -18.04
N ARG A 33 12.44 -0.63 -17.26
CA ARG A 33 11.95 -0.83 -15.90
C ARG A 33 10.57 -1.48 -15.95
N ARG A 34 10.50 -2.71 -16.45
CA ARG A 34 9.54 -3.67 -15.93
C ARG A 34 10.25 -4.43 -14.82
N CYS A 35 10.40 -3.76 -13.68
CA CYS A 35 10.60 -4.47 -12.42
C CYS A 35 9.34 -5.29 -12.19
N THR A 36 9.39 -6.56 -12.56
CA THR A 36 8.50 -7.56 -11.97
C THR A 36 8.77 -7.52 -10.48
N VAL A 37 7.78 -7.08 -9.71
CA VAL A 37 7.89 -7.05 -8.25
C VAL A 37 7.92 -8.50 -7.81
N ALA A 38 9.12 -9.01 -7.54
CA ALA A 38 9.26 -10.24 -6.78
C ALA A 38 8.66 -9.94 -5.40
N HIS A 39 7.48 -10.47 -5.12
CA HIS A 39 6.93 -10.51 -3.76
C HIS A 39 7.80 -11.44 -2.94
N ALA A 40 8.96 -10.94 -2.50
CA ALA A 40 9.63 -11.51 -1.35
C ALA A 40 8.61 -11.54 -0.22
N ARG A 41 8.52 -12.66 0.50
CA ARG A 41 7.69 -12.78 1.70
C ARG A 41 8.26 -11.84 2.76
N ALA A 42 7.94 -10.57 2.64
CA ALA A 42 8.31 -9.52 3.57
C ALA A 42 7.36 -9.65 4.76
N GLU A 43 7.89 -10.15 5.86
CA GLU A 43 7.17 -10.22 7.13
C GLU A 43 7.32 -8.86 7.82
N GLU A 44 6.28 -8.03 7.73
CA GLU A 44 6.22 -6.76 8.44
C GLU A 44 5.93 -7.03 9.93
N ARG A 45 6.75 -6.46 10.82
CA ARG A 45 6.58 -6.64 12.26
C ARG A 45 5.74 -5.51 12.84
N ILE A 46 4.87 -5.83 13.80
CA ILE A 46 4.06 -4.85 14.52
C ILE A 46 4.66 -4.62 15.92
N PRO A 47 5.48 -3.56 16.13
CA PRO A 47 5.96 -3.20 17.47
C PRO A 47 4.89 -2.42 18.23
N ALA A 48 4.27 -3.04 19.24
CA ALA A 48 3.30 -2.37 20.10
C ALA A 48 3.86 -2.14 21.51
N ARG A 49 3.61 -0.96 22.08
CA ARG A 49 3.82 -0.67 23.50
C ARG A 49 2.46 -0.45 24.15
N MET A 50 2.21 -1.13 25.25
CA MET A 50 0.93 -1.08 25.95
C MET A 50 1.11 -1.08 27.47
N PRO A 51 0.25 -0.38 28.23
CA PRO A 51 0.24 -0.46 29.69
C PRO A 51 -0.07 -1.88 30.18
N THR A 52 0.43 -2.25 31.36
CA THR A 52 0.26 -3.60 31.95
C THR A 52 -1.21 -4.03 32.02
N ALA A 53 -2.09 -3.12 32.45
CA ALA A 53 -3.53 -3.42 32.54
C ALA A 53 -4.18 -3.78 31.19
N VAL A 54 -3.65 -3.27 30.07
CA VAL A 54 -4.14 -3.65 28.73
C VAL A 54 -3.53 -4.98 28.32
N TYR A 55 -2.25 -5.20 28.63
CA TYR A 55 -1.54 -6.44 28.34
C TYR A 55 -2.24 -7.64 29.00
N ASP A 56 -2.55 -7.53 30.30
CA ASP A 56 -3.16 -8.63 31.07
C ASP A 56 -4.51 -9.05 30.47
N ARG A 57 -5.34 -8.08 30.08
CA ARG A 57 -6.65 -8.33 29.45
C ARG A 57 -6.52 -9.02 28.09
N VAL A 58 -5.55 -8.59 27.28
CA VAL A 58 -5.33 -9.19 25.95
C VAL A 58 -4.79 -10.62 26.10
N VAL A 59 -3.94 -10.88 27.10
CA VAL A 59 -3.46 -12.23 27.42
C VAL A 59 -4.60 -13.12 27.90
N GLU A 60 -5.47 -12.63 28.79
CA GLU A 60 -6.65 -13.36 29.25
C GLU A 60 -7.59 -13.72 28.08
N ALA A 61 -7.86 -12.75 27.18
CA ALA A 61 -8.65 -12.99 25.98
C ALA A 61 -8.00 -14.00 25.02
N ALA A 62 -6.68 -13.90 24.81
CA ALA A 62 -5.94 -14.85 23.98
C ALA A 62 -6.02 -16.28 24.55
N GLN A 63 -5.91 -16.43 25.87
CA GLN A 63 -6.07 -17.71 26.56
C GLN A 63 -7.48 -18.28 26.41
N ALA A 64 -8.51 -17.43 26.51
CA ALA A 64 -9.90 -17.84 26.32
C ALA A 64 -10.18 -18.39 24.92
N VAL A 65 -9.50 -17.85 23.89
CA VAL A 65 -9.59 -18.31 22.50
C VAL A 65 -8.65 -19.50 22.22
N GLY A 66 -7.73 -19.81 23.13
CA GLY A 66 -6.72 -20.86 22.94
C GLY A 66 -5.62 -20.48 21.95
N ALA A 67 -5.35 -19.18 21.80
CA ALA A 67 -4.33 -18.64 20.89
C ALA A 67 -3.16 -18.03 21.67
N THR A 68 -1.99 -17.97 21.04
CA THR A 68 -0.88 -17.17 21.57
C THR A 68 -1.20 -15.67 21.45
N LEU A 69 -0.59 -14.84 22.31
CA LEU A 69 -0.80 -13.38 22.30
C LEU A 69 -0.58 -12.76 20.91
N ASN A 70 0.50 -13.14 20.21
CA ASN A 70 0.82 -12.58 18.90
C ASN A 70 -0.24 -13.00 17.85
N GLN A 71 -0.66 -14.27 17.86
CA GLN A 71 -1.71 -14.74 16.96
C GLN A 71 -3.03 -14.02 17.23
N PHE A 72 -3.42 -13.87 18.50
CA PHE A 72 -4.62 -13.15 18.89
C PHE A 72 -4.58 -11.70 18.41
N LEU A 73 -3.46 -10.99 18.62
CA LEU A 73 -3.31 -9.60 18.18
C LEU A 73 -3.47 -9.46 16.65
N VAL A 74 -2.82 -10.31 15.87
CA VAL A 74 -2.92 -10.26 14.40
C VAL A 74 -4.34 -10.56 13.94
N GLN A 75 -5.00 -11.58 14.52
CA GLN A 75 -6.37 -11.94 14.18
C GLN A 75 -7.36 -10.82 14.53
N SER A 76 -7.31 -10.30 15.77
CA SER A 76 -8.20 -9.21 16.19
C SER A 76 -7.96 -7.93 15.39
N ALA A 77 -6.71 -7.61 15.04
CA ALA A 77 -6.40 -6.47 14.19
C ALA A 77 -6.97 -6.65 12.78
N LEU A 78 -6.87 -7.84 12.20
CA LEU A 78 -7.41 -8.15 10.88
C LEU A 78 -8.94 -8.11 10.86
N GLU A 79 -9.59 -8.72 11.85
CA GLU A 79 -11.05 -8.67 12.03
C GLU A 79 -11.51 -7.21 12.10
N LYS A 80 -10.86 -6.41 12.95
CA LYS A 80 -11.25 -5.01 13.10
C LYS A 80 -11.00 -4.18 11.84
N ALA A 81 -9.90 -4.43 11.14
CA ALA A 81 -9.61 -3.78 9.87
C ALA A 81 -10.69 -4.12 8.82
N ASN A 82 -11.11 -5.38 8.73
CA ASN A 82 -12.15 -5.81 7.80
C ASN A 82 -13.49 -5.15 8.13
N GLU A 83 -13.88 -5.09 9.41
CA GLU A 83 -15.11 -4.41 9.82
C GLU A 83 -15.12 -2.93 9.40
N ILE A 84 -14.01 -2.21 9.61
CA ILE A 84 -13.91 -0.79 9.27
C ILE A 84 -13.96 -0.61 7.75
N LEU A 85 -13.19 -1.41 7.01
CA LEU A 85 -13.15 -1.34 5.55
C LEU A 85 -14.49 -1.70 4.92
N GLU A 86 -15.21 -2.67 5.49
CA GLU A 86 -16.54 -3.04 5.04
C GLU A 86 -17.53 -1.90 5.32
N GLN A 87 -17.48 -1.28 6.50
CA GLN A 87 -18.32 -0.13 6.83
C GLN A 87 -18.09 1.07 5.90
N GLU A 88 -16.86 1.33 5.49
CA GLU A 88 -16.55 2.41 4.56
C GLU A 88 -16.98 2.13 3.12
N ARG A 89 -16.92 0.85 2.69
CA ARG A 89 -17.15 0.46 1.29
C ARG A 89 -18.57 0.02 1.00
N VAL A 90 -19.33 -0.41 2.01
CA VAL A 90 -20.67 -0.95 1.83
C VAL A 90 -21.73 0.12 2.07
N ILE A 91 -22.48 0.44 1.02
CA ILE A 91 -23.68 1.28 1.14
C ILE A 91 -24.83 0.39 1.63
N LYS A 92 -25.17 0.51 2.92
CA LYS A 92 -26.32 -0.19 3.50
C LYS A 92 -27.62 0.53 3.10
N LEU A 93 -28.43 -0.12 2.27
CA LEU A 93 -29.73 0.39 1.84
C LEU A 93 -30.87 -0.35 2.55
N SER A 94 -31.95 0.36 2.87
CA SER A 94 -33.21 -0.29 3.27
C SER A 94 -33.83 -1.00 2.05
N ALA A 95 -34.73 -1.96 2.28
CA ALA A 95 -35.41 -2.67 1.19
C ALA A 95 -36.12 -1.71 0.22
N HIS A 96 -36.71 -0.63 0.74
CA HIS A 96 -37.34 0.40 -0.08
C HIS A 96 -36.32 1.20 -0.89
N ALA A 97 -35.22 1.65 -0.27
CA ALA A 97 -34.17 2.38 -0.97
C ALA A 97 -33.48 1.52 -2.04
N ALA A 98 -33.25 0.24 -1.75
CA ALA A 98 -32.73 -0.72 -2.73
C ALA A 98 -33.66 -0.85 -3.93
N LYS A 99 -34.97 -1.02 -3.70
CA LYS A 99 -35.97 -1.06 -4.79
C LYS A 99 -35.92 0.21 -5.64
N THR A 100 -35.88 1.39 -5.02
CA THR A 100 -35.77 2.65 -5.75
C THR A 100 -34.51 2.73 -6.60
N VAL A 101 -33.36 2.26 -6.08
CA VAL A 101 -32.11 2.22 -6.85
C VAL A 101 -32.22 1.27 -8.05
N PHE A 102 -32.79 0.06 -7.85
CA PHE A 102 -32.99 -0.89 -8.94
C PHE A 102 -33.96 -0.35 -10.00
N ASP A 103 -35.08 0.24 -9.59
CA ASP A 103 -36.04 0.86 -10.51
C ASP A 103 -35.40 1.98 -11.34
N LEU A 104 -34.49 2.76 -10.76
CA LEU A 104 -33.72 3.82 -11.45
C LEU A 104 -32.65 3.26 -12.41
N MET A 105 -32.10 2.07 -12.13
CA MET A 105 -31.14 1.41 -13.01
C MET A 105 -31.83 0.78 -14.22
N ASP A 106 -32.99 0.16 -14.01
CA ASP A 106 -33.76 -0.50 -15.07
C ASP A 106 -34.47 0.51 -15.98
N ASN A 107 -34.92 1.64 -15.41
CA ASN A 107 -35.56 2.72 -16.14
C ASN A 107 -34.87 4.06 -15.88
N PRO A 108 -33.74 4.34 -16.56
CA PRO A 108 -33.01 5.58 -16.34
C PRO A 108 -33.84 6.79 -16.81
N PRO A 109 -34.08 7.78 -15.93
CA PRO A 109 -34.83 8.98 -16.31
C PRO A 109 -34.01 9.88 -17.26
N VAL A 110 -34.72 10.69 -18.04
CA VAL A 110 -34.08 11.64 -18.97
C VAL A 110 -33.24 12.67 -18.18
N PRO A 111 -31.98 12.94 -18.58
CA PRO A 111 -31.13 13.91 -17.90
C PRO A 111 -31.77 15.30 -17.81
N ASN A 112 -31.69 15.91 -16.62
CA ASN A 112 -32.20 17.27 -16.42
C ASN A 112 -31.33 18.32 -17.15
N GLU A 113 -31.89 19.51 -17.39
CA GLU A 113 -31.19 20.58 -18.11
C GLU A 113 -29.91 21.06 -17.39
N GLN A 114 -29.91 21.03 -16.05
CA GLN A 114 -28.74 21.41 -15.25
C GLN A 114 -27.58 20.41 -15.43
N LEU A 115 -27.87 19.12 -15.50
CA LEU A 115 -26.92 18.04 -15.72
C LEU A 115 -26.37 18.10 -17.15
N LYS A 116 -27.22 18.37 -18.15
CA LYS A 116 -26.77 18.63 -19.53
C LYS A 116 -25.80 19.81 -19.59
N ALA A 117 -26.12 20.92 -18.92
CA ALA A 117 -25.24 22.08 -18.85
C ALA A 117 -23.91 21.77 -18.12
N ALA A 118 -23.95 21.01 -17.02
CA ALA A 118 -22.77 20.58 -16.29
C ALA A 118 -21.87 19.66 -17.13
N MET A 119 -22.45 18.72 -17.88
CA MET A 119 -21.71 17.85 -18.80
C MET A 119 -21.02 18.65 -19.91
N LYS A 120 -21.71 19.62 -20.53
CA LYS A 120 -21.11 20.52 -21.53
C LYS A 120 -19.95 21.34 -20.95
N ARG A 121 -20.04 21.79 -19.69
CA ARG A 121 -18.93 22.49 -19.01
C ARG A 121 -17.74 21.55 -18.79
N ARG A 122 -17.99 20.31 -18.34
CA ARG A 122 -16.95 19.30 -18.12
C ARG A 122 -16.23 18.93 -19.42
N GLU A 123 -16.98 18.75 -20.51
CA GLU A 123 -16.43 18.44 -21.84
C GLU A 123 -15.47 19.53 -22.33
N LYS A 124 -15.86 20.80 -22.19
CA LYS A 124 -14.99 21.95 -22.52
C LYS A 124 -13.72 22.04 -21.68
N ALA A 125 -13.77 21.59 -20.41
CA ALA A 125 -12.62 21.60 -19.51
C ALA A 125 -11.65 20.43 -19.80
N LEU A 126 -12.17 19.27 -20.22
CA LEU A 126 -11.37 18.09 -20.52
C LEU A 126 -10.71 18.14 -21.90
N CYS A 127 -11.32 18.83 -22.87
CA CYS A 127 -10.74 19.07 -24.19
C CYS A 127 -10.50 20.57 -24.39
N PRO A 128 -9.37 21.12 -23.89
CA PRO A 128 -8.92 22.43 -24.35
C PRO A 128 -8.63 22.33 -25.85
N LYS A 129 -9.31 23.17 -26.65
CA LYS A 129 -9.03 23.31 -28.08
C LYS A 129 -7.71 24.01 -28.32
#